data_AF-A0A7G8JAA3-F1
#
_entry.id   AF-A0A7G8JAA3-F1
#
_cell.length_a   1.000
_cell.length_b   1.000
_cell.length_c   1.000
_cell.angle_alpha   90.00
_cell.angle_beta   90.00
_cell.angle_gamma   90.00
#
_symmetry.space_group_name_H-M   'P 1'
#
loop_
_entity.id
_entity.type
_entity.pdbx_description
1 polymer ?
#
loop_
_entity_poly.entity_id
_entity_poly.type
_entity_poly.pdbx_seq_one_letter_code
_entity_poly.pdbx_strand_id
1 'polypeptide(L)'
;MTSTNSLRASISGERWWGGFTAEITLTNTSTQDLSSWSYSFDSPHLLNTAPWGAEISAVLLDNGLTRYTLTGEDWGERIPAGESVTVGFNGTQGTELGNEGELSAAMLFASDSGEAVMSQASEESAESSNTTAEPMVTQQGMGDDGMHQGHTMQPTTVSGSGGGFTDINTWGSFHGSNHNSEQNELVGGRTAITTEALLAYNGLRDFAGLAPASIETVGSWAFENGLTNNSQPGGNDLQGVGLWFAMQGAKVGWISDASYDPQILADIQRTARLGSSGDVMQMIEEFGHEGFANYLTTNQLEEHFINTLKMEPHYGGWMHGRTHGFRDIEGVAIAHDIHHLTVLGWDQNEPFMNDTFDWPQWPALDVSDNTVINYYQGIVALEDPLSENLENLSGAATSLDSTASEPSPSASRSDPETVQFDPLTGAPLEVQVSGDLWEGGFTASMNVTNQSDQSLDDWGVSFISAHQFYGESWGVDISTQDLGDGLYRYELTGADWAQSLAAGQAMTVGFNALSGEDLSGDSSLTSELLMAPGTELALL
;
A
#
# COMPACT_ATOMS: atom_id res chain seq x y z
N MET A 1 -48.38 -8.71 23.85
CA MET A 1 -47.29 -7.88 24.38
C MET A 1 -46.58 -7.30 23.17
N THR A 2 -46.67 -6.00 22.94
CA THR A 2 -45.99 -5.31 21.85
C THR A 2 -44.49 -5.32 22.15
N SER A 3 -43.70 -5.95 21.29
CA SER A 3 -42.23 -5.94 21.40
C SER A 3 -41.75 -4.49 21.41
N THR A 4 -41.20 -4.05 22.53
CA THR A 4 -40.63 -2.70 22.69
C THR A 4 -39.24 -2.68 22.06
N ASN A 5 -39.17 -2.59 20.73
CA ASN A 5 -37.90 -2.35 20.05
C ASN A 5 -37.38 -0.98 20.51
N SER A 6 -36.39 -1.02 21.39
CA SER A 6 -35.78 0.13 22.06
C SER A 6 -34.68 0.79 21.22
N LEU A 7 -34.42 0.21 20.04
CA LEU A 7 -33.42 0.64 19.08
C LEU A 7 -34.11 0.83 17.73
N ARG A 8 -34.00 2.03 17.16
CA ARG A 8 -34.45 2.34 15.80
C ARG A 8 -33.23 2.46 14.90
N ALA A 9 -33.21 1.73 13.79
CA ALA A 9 -32.16 1.83 12.78
C ALA A 9 -32.60 2.68 11.59
N SER A 10 -31.70 3.50 11.05
CA SER A 10 -31.79 4.07 9.71
C SER A 10 -30.49 3.79 8.96
N ILE A 11 -30.61 3.52 7.66
CA ILE A 11 -29.49 3.14 6.80
C ILE A 11 -29.33 4.20 5.72
N SER A 12 -28.11 4.67 5.56
CA SER A 12 -27.64 5.55 4.48
C SER A 12 -26.33 5.00 3.93
N GLY A 13 -25.81 5.65 2.90
CA GLY A 13 -24.50 5.35 2.36
C GLY A 13 -24.47 5.53 0.85
N GLU A 14 -23.41 5.04 0.22
CA GLU A 14 -23.18 5.23 -1.20
C GLU A 14 -22.85 3.89 -1.84
N ARG A 15 -23.39 3.65 -3.04
CA ARG A 15 -22.99 2.56 -3.92
C ARG A 15 -21.88 3.06 -4.82
N TRP A 16 -20.98 2.16 -5.17
CA TRP A 16 -19.96 2.38 -6.19
C TRP A 16 -19.77 1.08 -6.98
N TRP A 17 -18.88 1.10 -7.97
CA TRP A 17 -18.72 -0.03 -8.89
C TRP A 17 -18.36 -1.33 -8.14
N GLY A 18 -19.28 -2.29 -8.12
CA GLY A 18 -19.11 -3.60 -7.47
C GLY A 18 -19.27 -3.64 -5.94
N GLY A 19 -19.47 -2.49 -5.28
CA GLY A 19 -19.54 -2.40 -3.82
C GLY A 19 -20.44 -1.28 -3.30
N PHE A 20 -20.42 -1.08 -1.98
CA PHE A 20 -21.12 -0.01 -1.27
C PHE A 20 -20.56 0.24 0.14
N THR A 21 -20.74 1.46 0.67
CA THR A 21 -20.54 1.86 2.07
C THR A 21 -21.94 1.91 2.61
N ALA A 22 -22.18 1.22 3.71
CA ALA A 22 -23.39 1.40 4.48
C ALA A 22 -23.05 2.05 5.82
N GLU A 23 -23.81 3.06 6.18
CA GLU A 23 -23.88 3.60 7.53
C GLU A 23 -25.20 3.19 8.16
N ILE A 24 -25.15 2.69 9.39
CA ILE A 24 -26.32 2.36 10.19
C ILE A 24 -26.35 3.29 11.41
N THR A 25 -27.29 4.23 11.39
CA THR A 25 -27.60 5.05 12.57
C THR A 25 -28.60 4.32 13.46
N LEU A 26 -28.18 4.02 14.68
CA LEU A 26 -28.96 3.37 15.72
C LEU A 26 -29.35 4.41 16.78
N THR A 27 -30.65 4.71 16.88
CA THR A 27 -31.22 5.60 17.89
C THR A 27 -31.77 4.80 19.07
N ASN A 28 -31.27 5.07 20.28
CA ASN A 28 -31.80 4.51 21.52
C ASN A 28 -33.09 5.25 21.91
N THR A 29 -34.25 4.62 21.68
CA THR A 29 -35.56 5.17 22.02
C THR A 29 -36.03 4.82 23.43
N SER A 30 -35.17 4.21 24.26
CA SER A 30 -35.47 3.91 25.65
C SER A 30 -35.11 5.06 26.58
N THR A 31 -35.38 4.88 27.88
CA THR A 31 -35.01 5.83 28.94
C THR A 31 -33.74 5.42 29.69
N GLN A 32 -32.98 4.44 29.18
CA GLN A 32 -31.75 3.93 29.80
C GLN A 32 -30.60 3.93 28.78
N ASP A 33 -29.37 4.15 29.24
CA ASP A 33 -28.18 3.99 28.41
C ASP A 33 -28.04 2.54 27.93
N LEU A 34 -27.63 2.36 26.67
CA LEU A 34 -27.26 1.06 26.13
C LEU A 34 -25.74 0.96 26.07
N SER A 35 -25.18 -0.18 26.50
CA SER A 35 -23.74 -0.47 26.44
C SER A 35 -23.45 -1.86 25.87
N SER A 36 -24.44 -2.53 25.28
CA SER A 36 -24.34 -3.91 24.77
C SER A 36 -25.47 -4.21 23.79
N TRP A 37 -25.57 -3.38 22.75
CA TRP A 37 -26.57 -3.54 21.71
C TRP A 37 -26.08 -4.52 20.63
N SER A 38 -27.03 -5.24 20.02
CA SER A 38 -26.77 -5.97 18.78
C SER A 38 -27.88 -5.73 17.76
N TYR A 39 -27.51 -5.73 16.49
CA TYR A 39 -28.41 -5.51 15.37
C TYR A 39 -28.17 -6.56 14.29
N SER A 40 -29.21 -7.34 13.98
CA SER A 40 -29.13 -8.41 12.98
C SER A 40 -29.97 -8.12 11.75
N PHE A 41 -29.46 -8.47 10.58
CA PHE A 41 -30.17 -8.38 9.29
C PHE A 41 -29.68 -9.46 8.31
N ASP A 42 -30.55 -9.84 7.38
CA ASP A 42 -30.18 -10.78 6.30
C ASP A 42 -29.88 -9.99 5.03
N SER A 43 -28.75 -10.29 4.39
CA SER A 43 -28.31 -9.62 3.17
C SER A 43 -27.93 -10.63 2.10
N PRO A 44 -28.26 -10.38 0.81
CA PRO A 44 -27.70 -11.15 -0.30
C PRO A 44 -26.26 -10.70 -0.64
N HIS A 45 -25.78 -9.62 -0.03
CA HIS A 45 -24.47 -9.03 -0.25
C HIS A 45 -23.43 -9.61 0.71
N LEU A 46 -22.16 -9.49 0.33
CA LEU A 46 -21.04 -9.93 1.16
C LEU A 46 -20.42 -8.72 1.84
N LEU A 47 -20.64 -8.58 3.14
CA LEU A 47 -20.05 -7.53 3.96
C LEU A 47 -18.61 -7.86 4.35
N ASN A 48 -17.79 -6.81 4.46
CA ASN A 48 -16.43 -6.89 4.95
C ASN A 48 -16.41 -7.25 6.45
N THR A 49 -15.35 -7.92 6.90
CA THR A 49 -15.21 -8.38 8.29
C THR A 49 -14.72 -7.32 9.28
N ALA A 50 -14.48 -6.10 8.81
CA ALA A 50 -13.97 -4.97 9.60
C ALA A 50 -14.90 -3.74 9.48
N PRO A 51 -16.13 -3.79 10.05
CA PRO A 51 -16.93 -2.58 10.29
C PRO A 51 -16.20 -1.58 11.20
N TRP A 52 -16.62 -0.32 11.18
CA TRP A 52 -16.17 0.70 12.14
C TRP A 52 -17.26 0.98 13.18
N GLY A 53 -16.86 1.04 14.46
CA GLY A 53 -17.75 1.24 15.61
C GLY A 53 -18.58 0.00 15.99
N ALA A 54 -18.27 -1.17 15.43
CA ALA A 54 -18.92 -2.42 15.76
C ALA A 54 -17.99 -3.61 15.49
N GLU A 55 -18.28 -4.76 16.07
CA GLU A 55 -17.84 -6.07 15.59
C GLU A 55 -18.92 -6.68 14.68
N ILE A 56 -18.54 -7.55 13.75
CA ILE A 56 -19.46 -8.28 12.88
C ILE A 56 -19.31 -9.80 13.01
N SER A 57 -20.44 -10.49 13.05
CA SER A 57 -20.50 -11.94 12.85
C SER A 57 -21.45 -12.28 11.71
N ALA A 58 -21.16 -13.37 11.00
CA ALA A 58 -21.88 -13.79 9.80
C ALA A 58 -22.26 -15.27 9.86
N VAL A 59 -23.50 -15.59 9.49
CA VAL A 59 -23.99 -16.97 9.37
C VAL A 59 -24.67 -17.15 8.02
N LEU A 60 -24.16 -18.08 7.20
CA LEU A 60 -24.79 -18.44 5.93
C LEU A 60 -26.10 -19.19 6.20
N LEU A 61 -27.19 -18.76 5.57
CA LEU A 61 -28.52 -19.34 5.69
C LEU A 61 -28.81 -20.31 4.53
N ASP A 62 -29.69 -21.29 4.77
CA ASP A 62 -30.06 -22.32 3.79
C ASP A 62 -30.69 -21.78 2.49
N ASN A 63 -31.13 -20.52 2.49
CA ASN A 63 -31.74 -19.83 1.35
C ASN A 63 -30.72 -19.04 0.50
N GLY A 64 -29.41 -19.14 0.80
CA GLY A 64 -28.34 -18.46 0.08
C GLY A 64 -28.09 -17.01 0.50
N LEU A 65 -28.75 -16.53 1.56
CA LEU A 65 -28.47 -15.24 2.19
C LEU A 65 -27.47 -15.40 3.33
N THR A 66 -26.85 -14.29 3.74
CA THR A 66 -26.02 -14.24 4.94
C THR A 66 -26.71 -13.40 6.01
N ARG A 67 -26.86 -13.97 7.21
CA ARG A 67 -27.28 -13.22 8.40
C ARG A 67 -26.07 -12.55 9.03
N TYR A 68 -26.08 -11.23 9.06
CA TYR A 68 -25.08 -10.44 9.75
C TYR A 68 -25.60 -9.99 11.10
N THR A 69 -24.74 -10.00 12.11
CA THR A 69 -25.02 -9.43 13.43
C THR A 69 -23.90 -8.48 13.79
N LEU A 70 -24.27 -7.21 13.95
CA LEU A 70 -23.39 -6.15 14.43
C LEU A 70 -23.54 -6.01 15.94
N THR A 71 -22.42 -5.88 16.65
CA THR A 71 -22.38 -5.59 18.09
C THR A 71 -21.53 -4.34 18.30
N GLY A 72 -21.99 -3.36 19.08
CA GLY A 72 -21.22 -2.12 19.28
C GLY A 72 -19.84 -2.36 19.86
N GLU A 73 -18.83 -1.70 19.30
CA GLU A 73 -17.43 -1.73 19.72
C GLU A 73 -16.86 -0.30 19.66
N ASP A 74 -15.78 -0.03 20.40
CA ASP A 74 -15.14 1.29 20.49
C ASP A 74 -16.13 2.42 20.83
N TRP A 75 -16.16 3.48 20.04
CA TRP A 75 -17.08 4.61 20.18
C TRP A 75 -18.53 4.21 19.90
N GLY A 76 -18.75 3.08 19.22
CA GLY A 76 -20.07 2.54 18.94
C GLY A 76 -20.67 1.71 20.07
N GLU A 77 -19.90 1.33 21.10
CA GLU A 77 -20.35 0.45 22.19
C GLU A 77 -21.54 1.04 22.98
N ARG A 78 -21.53 2.36 23.22
CA ARG A 78 -22.48 3.04 24.10
C ARG A 78 -23.43 3.98 23.36
N ILE A 79 -24.74 3.84 23.60
CA ILE A 79 -25.78 4.74 23.10
C ILE A 79 -26.59 5.28 24.30
N PRO A 80 -26.35 6.51 24.76
CA PRO A 80 -27.13 7.10 25.85
C PRO A 80 -28.63 7.16 25.57
N ALA A 81 -29.44 7.26 26.63
CA ALA A 81 -30.90 7.34 26.49
C ALA A 81 -31.34 8.52 25.61
N GLY A 82 -32.05 8.23 24.51
CA GLY A 82 -32.51 9.25 23.54
C GLY A 82 -31.48 9.66 22.48
N GLU A 83 -30.23 9.19 22.58
CA GLU A 83 -29.16 9.53 21.64
C GLU A 83 -29.06 8.53 20.49
N SER A 84 -28.21 8.83 19.52
CA SER A 84 -27.91 7.93 18.38
C SER A 84 -26.42 7.71 18.22
N VAL A 85 -26.06 6.58 17.64
CA VAL A 85 -24.71 6.28 17.15
C VAL A 85 -24.81 5.82 15.70
N THR A 86 -23.87 6.22 14.86
CA THR A 86 -23.82 5.79 13.45
C THR A 86 -22.61 4.93 13.26
N VAL A 87 -22.75 3.62 13.09
CA VAL A 87 -21.66 2.70 12.75
C VAL A 87 -21.67 2.41 11.25
N GLY A 88 -20.63 1.79 10.69
CA GLY A 88 -20.66 1.48 9.27
C GLY A 88 -19.77 0.33 8.84
N PHE A 89 -19.92 -0.05 7.57
CA PHE A 89 -19.18 -1.12 6.94
C PHE A 89 -19.21 -0.99 5.43
N ASN A 90 -18.22 -1.60 4.80
CA ASN A 90 -18.20 -1.81 3.36
C ASN A 90 -18.74 -3.20 3.02
N GLY A 91 -19.26 -3.34 1.80
CA GLY A 91 -19.68 -4.64 1.27
C GLY A 91 -19.61 -4.71 -0.25
N THR A 92 -19.61 -5.93 -0.77
CA THR A 92 -19.64 -6.24 -2.20
C THR A 92 -21.04 -6.64 -2.64
N GLN A 93 -21.40 -6.26 -3.86
CA GLN A 93 -22.74 -6.47 -4.40
C GLN A 93 -22.97 -7.94 -4.77
N GLY A 94 -23.52 -8.74 -3.85
CA GLY A 94 -23.99 -10.11 -4.17
C GLY A 94 -25.20 -10.17 -5.11
N THR A 95 -25.98 -9.09 -5.19
CA THR A 95 -26.92 -8.80 -6.29
C THR A 95 -26.64 -7.41 -6.84
N GLU A 96 -26.88 -7.20 -8.14
CA GLU A 96 -26.61 -5.92 -8.81
C GLU A 96 -27.42 -4.78 -8.18
N LEU A 97 -26.73 -3.83 -7.55
CA LEU A 97 -27.28 -2.59 -7.02
C LEU A 97 -27.02 -1.40 -7.93
N GLY A 98 -26.12 -1.52 -8.92
CA GLY A 98 -25.68 -0.41 -9.78
C GLY A 98 -24.39 0.24 -9.26
N ASN A 99 -23.78 1.10 -10.09
CA ASN A 99 -22.37 1.46 -9.94
C ASN A 99 -22.10 2.81 -9.29
N GLU A 100 -23.14 3.55 -8.92
CA GLU A 100 -23.03 4.84 -8.22
C GLU A 100 -24.36 5.24 -7.54
N GLY A 101 -24.25 6.19 -6.60
CA GLY A 101 -25.36 6.89 -5.95
C GLY A 101 -25.84 6.24 -4.65
N GLU A 102 -26.77 6.93 -3.98
CA GLU A 102 -27.27 6.59 -2.63
C GLU A 102 -27.60 5.10 -2.44
N LEU A 103 -27.15 4.52 -1.33
CA LEU A 103 -27.53 3.21 -0.83
C LEU A 103 -28.72 3.35 0.12
N SER A 104 -29.73 2.49 -0.02
CA SER A 104 -30.88 2.45 0.88
C SER A 104 -31.00 1.10 1.60
N ALA A 105 -31.69 1.07 2.74
CA ALA A 105 -31.98 -0.16 3.48
C ALA A 105 -32.60 -1.27 2.61
N ALA A 106 -33.49 -0.89 1.68
CA ALA A 106 -34.16 -1.83 0.79
C ALA A 106 -33.24 -2.47 -0.26
N MET A 107 -32.12 -1.80 -0.57
CA MET A 107 -31.07 -2.36 -1.42
C MET A 107 -30.18 -3.31 -0.62
N LEU A 108 -29.94 -3.01 0.65
CA LEU A 108 -29.01 -3.75 1.50
C LEU A 108 -29.60 -5.04 2.10
N PHE A 109 -30.89 -5.02 2.42
CA PHE A 109 -31.56 -6.10 3.15
C PHE A 109 -32.43 -6.96 2.23
N ALA A 110 -32.38 -8.28 2.44
CA ALA A 110 -33.42 -9.15 1.93
C ALA A 110 -34.70 -8.92 2.74
N SER A 111 -35.72 -8.37 2.06
CA SER A 111 -37.08 -8.01 2.55
C SER A 111 -37.42 -8.40 4.01
N ASP A 112 -37.58 -7.39 4.87
CA ASP A 112 -38.15 -7.42 6.25
C ASP A 112 -37.36 -8.18 7.35
N SER A 113 -36.04 -8.35 7.22
CA SER A 113 -35.21 -9.12 8.15
C SER A 113 -34.45 -8.33 9.23
N GLY A 114 -34.70 -7.02 9.40
CA GLY A 114 -34.04 -6.23 10.44
C GLY A 114 -34.65 -6.45 11.83
N GLU A 115 -34.05 -7.34 12.64
CA GLU A 115 -34.43 -7.53 14.05
C GLU A 115 -33.30 -7.04 14.98
N ALA A 116 -33.60 -6.05 15.81
CA ALA A 116 -32.72 -5.60 16.89
C ALA A 116 -33.02 -6.40 18.15
N VAL A 117 -31.98 -6.98 18.78
CA VAL A 117 -32.13 -7.79 20.00
C VAL A 117 -31.22 -7.23 21.09
N MET A 118 -31.64 -7.32 22.35
CA MET A 118 -30.86 -6.84 23.50
C MET A 118 -30.33 -8.01 24.33
N SER A 119 -29.09 -7.92 24.78
CA SER A 119 -28.56 -8.67 25.92
C SER A 119 -28.31 -7.70 27.07
N GLN A 120 -29.08 -7.83 28.17
CA GLN A 120 -28.82 -7.09 29.40
C GLN A 120 -27.54 -7.62 30.06
N ALA A 121 -26.63 -6.72 30.42
CA ALA A 121 -25.56 -7.01 31.38
C ALA A 121 -26.21 -7.43 32.71
N SER A 122 -25.92 -8.63 33.17
CA SER A 122 -26.36 -9.14 34.46
C SER A 122 -25.74 -8.30 35.59
N GLU A 123 -26.58 -7.51 36.26
CA GLU A 123 -26.23 -6.84 37.51
C GLU A 123 -25.95 -7.88 38.59
N GLU A 124 -24.67 -8.07 38.90
CA GLU A 124 -24.23 -8.69 40.14
C GLU A 124 -24.55 -7.72 41.29
N SER A 125 -25.55 -8.06 42.11
CA SER A 125 -25.78 -7.39 43.39
C SER A 125 -26.04 -8.39 44.50
N ALA A 126 -25.22 -8.26 45.54
CA ALA A 126 -25.25 -8.98 46.79
C ALA A 126 -26.52 -8.68 47.61
N GLU A 127 -27.18 -9.70 48.16
CA GLU A 127 -27.29 -9.92 49.61
C GLU A 127 -28.09 -11.18 49.98
N SER A 128 -27.45 -12.02 50.79
CA SER A 128 -27.92 -12.98 51.82
C SER A 128 -29.43 -13.23 52.03
N SER A 129 -29.86 -14.51 52.04
CA SER A 129 -30.19 -15.25 53.29
C SER A 129 -30.89 -16.62 53.06
N ASN A 130 -30.33 -17.63 53.74
CA ASN A 130 -30.96 -18.77 54.41
C ASN A 130 -31.47 -20.04 53.67
N THR A 131 -30.70 -21.11 53.95
CA THR A 131 -31.08 -22.37 54.66
C THR A 131 -31.33 -23.68 53.90
N THR A 132 -30.43 -24.63 54.20
CA THR A 132 -30.57 -26.10 54.37
C THR A 132 -30.89 -26.94 53.13
N ALA A 133 -30.26 -28.09 52.86
CA ALA A 133 -29.37 -28.94 53.64
C ALA A 133 -28.49 -29.81 52.72
N GLU A 134 -27.30 -30.11 53.23
CA GLU A 134 -26.26 -31.06 52.82
C GLU A 134 -26.74 -32.55 52.67
N PRO A 135 -25.85 -33.55 52.45
CA PRO A 135 -24.77 -33.69 51.46
C PRO A 135 -24.71 -35.12 50.86
N MET A 136 -23.83 -35.38 49.89
CA MET A 136 -23.08 -36.66 49.91
C MET A 136 -21.71 -36.58 49.22
N VAL A 137 -20.68 -36.47 50.07
CA VAL A 137 -19.42 -37.26 50.09
C VAL A 137 -18.41 -37.11 48.92
N THR A 138 -17.41 -36.29 49.22
CA THR A 138 -15.93 -36.44 49.06
C THR A 138 -15.40 -37.82 48.61
N GLN A 139 -14.30 -37.94 47.87
CA GLN A 139 -12.95 -37.57 48.33
C GLN A 139 -11.90 -37.59 47.20
N GLN A 140 -10.97 -36.64 47.31
CA GLN A 140 -9.79 -36.35 46.49
C GLN A 140 -8.75 -37.48 46.44
N GLY A 141 -7.98 -37.49 45.34
CA GLY A 141 -6.61 -37.98 45.27
C GLY A 141 -5.75 -37.00 44.47
N MET A 142 -4.73 -36.43 45.12
CA MET A 142 -3.69 -35.54 44.57
C MET A 142 -2.70 -36.32 43.69
N GLY A 143 -2.04 -35.64 42.74
CA GLY A 143 -0.82 -36.16 42.11
C GLY A 143 -0.39 -35.40 40.85
N ASP A 144 0.61 -34.56 41.04
CA ASP A 144 1.56 -33.97 40.08
C ASP A 144 2.01 -34.92 38.95
N ASP A 145 2.08 -34.41 37.71
CA ASP A 145 3.01 -34.85 36.65
C ASP A 145 2.94 -33.86 35.47
N GLY A 146 4.06 -33.21 35.17
CA GLY A 146 4.23 -32.40 33.97
C GLY A 146 4.34 -33.23 32.69
N MET A 147 4.18 -32.60 31.53
CA MET A 147 4.98 -32.83 30.31
C MET A 147 4.60 -31.81 29.23
N HIS A 148 5.65 -31.36 28.54
CA HIS A 148 5.64 -30.65 27.26
C HIS A 148 4.65 -31.22 26.24
N GLN A 149 4.06 -30.35 25.42
CA GLN A 149 4.21 -30.41 23.95
C GLN A 149 3.63 -29.16 23.29
N GLY A 150 4.48 -28.49 22.50
CA GLY A 150 4.04 -27.49 21.53
C GLY A 150 3.25 -28.17 20.42
N HIS A 151 2.09 -27.61 20.12
CA HIS A 151 1.33 -27.97 18.93
C HIS A 151 1.48 -26.86 17.90
N THR A 152 2.26 -27.22 16.88
CA THR A 152 2.21 -26.73 15.50
C THR A 152 0.85 -26.15 15.12
N MET A 153 0.82 -24.85 14.84
CA MET A 153 -0.27 -24.22 14.11
C MET A 153 -0.19 -24.70 12.65
N GLN A 154 -1.14 -25.55 12.30
CA GLN A 154 -1.38 -26.02 10.95
C GLN A 154 -1.93 -24.87 10.10
N PRO A 155 -1.42 -24.62 8.88
CA PRO A 155 -1.92 -23.52 8.06
C PRO A 155 -3.33 -23.88 7.57
N THR A 156 -4.30 -23.09 8.00
CA THR A 156 -5.65 -23.07 7.44
C THR A 156 -5.58 -22.51 6.04
N THR A 157 -5.66 -23.41 5.06
CA THR A 157 -5.91 -23.11 3.65
C THR A 157 -7.26 -22.41 3.52
N VAL A 158 -7.26 -21.12 3.18
CA VAL A 158 -8.44 -20.41 2.67
C VAL A 158 -8.35 -20.44 1.14
N SER A 159 -9.41 -20.91 0.51
CA SER A 159 -9.49 -21.17 -0.93
C SER A 159 -10.64 -20.35 -1.52
N GLY A 160 -10.37 -19.64 -2.63
CA GLY A 160 -11.35 -19.10 -3.58
C GLY A 160 -11.07 -17.64 -3.96
N SER A 161 -10.66 -17.28 -5.19
CA SER A 161 -11.00 -17.88 -6.48
C SER A 161 -9.90 -17.78 -7.54
N GLY A 162 -9.63 -18.91 -8.22
CA GLY A 162 -9.00 -18.98 -9.56
C GLY A 162 -7.58 -19.56 -9.63
N GLY A 163 -7.45 -20.90 -9.75
CA GLY A 163 -6.15 -21.57 -9.96
C GLY A 163 -5.40 -21.88 -8.65
N GLY A 164 -4.67 -22.99 -8.58
CA GLY A 164 -3.97 -23.44 -7.36
C GLY A 164 -2.75 -22.60 -6.97
N PHE A 165 -2.76 -21.30 -7.23
CA PHE A 165 -1.64 -20.38 -7.02
C PHE A 165 -1.73 -19.66 -5.68
N THR A 166 -0.58 -19.40 -5.07
CA THR A 166 -0.46 -18.76 -3.75
C THR A 166 -0.39 -17.25 -3.94
N ASP A 167 -1.25 -16.53 -3.23
CA ASP A 167 -1.26 -15.06 -3.17
C ASP A 167 -0.04 -14.52 -2.42
N ILE A 168 0.58 -13.44 -2.91
CA ILE A 168 1.76 -12.83 -2.31
C ILE A 168 1.54 -12.41 -0.85
N ASN A 169 0.32 -12.02 -0.48
CA ASN A 169 -0.05 -11.62 0.88
C ASN A 169 0.06 -12.77 1.90
N THR A 170 0.16 -14.02 1.42
CA THR A 170 0.48 -15.17 2.27
C THR A 170 1.82 -15.01 3.00
N TRP A 171 2.77 -14.26 2.42
CA TRP A 171 4.09 -14.04 3.01
C TRP A 171 4.22 -12.73 3.78
N GLY A 172 3.19 -11.89 3.76
CA GLY A 172 3.20 -10.57 4.39
C GLY A 172 2.51 -9.55 3.51
N SER A 173 2.12 -8.44 4.13
CA SER A 173 1.60 -7.28 3.43
C SER A 173 2.16 -6.02 4.07
N PHE A 174 2.46 -5.02 3.24
CA PHE A 174 3.16 -3.80 3.65
C PHE A 174 2.34 -2.57 3.24
N HIS A 175 1.25 -2.34 3.95
CA HIS A 175 0.37 -1.20 3.68
C HIS A 175 0.95 0.08 4.28
N GLY A 176 1.13 1.10 3.44
CA GLY A 176 1.37 2.50 3.83
C GLY A 176 0.06 3.31 3.85
N SER A 177 0.16 4.63 3.85
CA SER A 177 -0.97 5.58 3.81
C SER A 177 -1.66 5.69 2.44
N ASN A 178 -1.16 5.00 1.41
CA ASN A 178 -1.42 5.29 -0.01
C ASN A 178 -2.46 4.39 -0.72
N HIS A 179 -3.27 3.60 -0.01
CA HIS A 179 -4.48 2.95 -0.55
C HIS A 179 -4.33 2.31 -1.95
N ASN A 180 -3.22 1.59 -2.23
CA ASN A 180 -2.93 1.01 -3.55
C ASN A 180 -2.45 -0.46 -3.50
N SER A 181 -2.65 -1.12 -2.37
CA SER A 181 -2.10 -2.41 -2.01
C SER A 181 -3.15 -3.47 -1.66
N GLU A 182 -4.44 -3.17 -1.80
CA GLU A 182 -5.56 -3.99 -1.33
C GLU A 182 -6.40 -4.63 -2.46
N GLN A 183 -7.21 -5.63 -2.09
CA GLN A 183 -8.00 -6.41 -3.04
C GLN A 183 -9.10 -5.59 -3.74
N ASN A 184 -9.66 -4.60 -3.04
CA ASN A 184 -10.67 -3.67 -3.56
C ASN A 184 -10.11 -2.71 -4.63
N GLU A 185 -8.78 -2.62 -4.74
CA GLU A 185 -8.07 -1.73 -5.68
C GLU A 185 -7.69 -2.43 -7.00
N LEU A 186 -7.91 -3.74 -7.08
CA LEU A 186 -7.72 -4.55 -8.30
C LEU A 186 -8.85 -4.32 -9.32
N VAL A 187 -8.99 -3.09 -9.81
CA VAL A 187 -9.97 -2.70 -10.82
C VAL A 187 -9.34 -2.55 -12.20
N GLY A 188 -10.18 -2.41 -13.25
CA GLY A 188 -9.67 -2.17 -14.60
C GLY A 188 -8.88 -3.36 -15.17
N GLY A 189 -9.20 -4.59 -14.76
CA GLY A 189 -8.54 -5.81 -15.26
C GLY A 189 -7.25 -6.20 -14.52
N ARG A 190 -6.86 -5.43 -13.49
CA ARG A 190 -5.77 -5.77 -12.58
C ARG A 190 -6.03 -7.04 -11.80
N THR A 191 -4.96 -7.74 -11.44
CA THR A 191 -5.02 -8.98 -10.65
C THR A 191 -4.02 -8.96 -9.50
N ALA A 192 -4.27 -9.81 -8.50
CA ALA A 192 -3.36 -10.04 -7.39
C ALA A 192 -2.05 -10.66 -7.90
N ILE A 193 -0.94 -10.35 -7.22
CA ILE A 193 0.32 -11.06 -7.46
C ILE A 193 0.21 -12.46 -6.87
N THR A 194 0.40 -13.48 -7.69
CA THR A 194 0.35 -14.90 -7.27
C THR A 194 1.50 -15.70 -7.84
N THR A 195 1.74 -16.90 -7.31
CA THR A 195 2.77 -17.83 -7.82
C THR A 195 2.56 -18.29 -9.26
N GLU A 196 1.46 -17.93 -9.92
CA GLU A 196 1.31 -18.06 -11.37
C GLU A 196 2.43 -17.34 -12.13
N ALA A 197 2.88 -16.19 -11.60
CA ALA A 197 4.00 -15.42 -12.15
C ALA A 197 5.29 -16.25 -12.28
N LEU A 198 5.51 -17.21 -11.36
CA LEU A 198 6.69 -18.07 -11.39
C LEU A 198 6.66 -19.03 -12.59
N LEU A 199 5.48 -19.43 -13.08
CA LEU A 199 5.35 -20.24 -14.29
C LEU A 199 5.73 -19.45 -15.53
N ALA A 200 5.21 -18.22 -15.67
CA ALA A 200 5.55 -17.32 -16.77
C ALA A 200 7.05 -16.98 -16.77
N TYR A 201 7.59 -16.62 -15.60
CA TYR A 201 9.00 -16.35 -15.38
C TYR A 201 9.90 -17.52 -15.77
N ASN A 202 9.60 -18.73 -15.30
CA ASN A 202 10.40 -19.90 -15.65
C ASN A 202 10.20 -20.36 -17.10
N GLY A 203 9.06 -20.07 -17.72
CA GLY A 203 8.84 -20.25 -19.14
C GLY A 203 9.77 -19.38 -19.99
N LEU A 204 9.92 -18.11 -19.61
CA LEU A 204 10.89 -17.19 -20.23
C LEU A 204 12.33 -17.67 -20.01
N ARG A 205 12.67 -18.14 -18.80
CA ARG A 205 13.99 -18.73 -18.53
C ARG A 205 14.28 -19.94 -19.40
N ASP A 206 13.34 -20.87 -19.54
CA ASP A 206 13.53 -22.05 -20.38
C ASP A 206 13.68 -21.68 -21.87
N PHE A 207 12.89 -20.72 -22.36
CA PHE A 207 13.09 -20.14 -23.69
C PHE A 207 14.50 -19.56 -23.86
N ALA A 208 15.02 -18.89 -22.82
CA ALA A 208 16.37 -18.35 -22.78
C ALA A 208 17.48 -19.40 -22.61
N GLY A 209 17.13 -20.69 -22.47
CA GLY A 209 18.09 -21.77 -22.21
C GLY A 209 18.61 -21.81 -20.77
N LEU A 210 17.94 -21.11 -19.85
CA LEU A 210 18.27 -21.04 -18.44
C LEU A 210 17.48 -22.10 -17.64
N ALA A 211 18.11 -22.64 -16.59
CA ALA A 211 17.42 -23.54 -15.68
C ALA A 211 16.30 -22.81 -14.89
N PRO A 212 15.21 -23.49 -14.52
CA PRO A 212 14.17 -22.87 -13.69
C PRO A 212 14.73 -22.48 -12.31
N ALA A 213 14.20 -21.39 -11.75
CA ALA A 213 14.54 -20.88 -10.42
C ALA A 213 13.33 -20.92 -9.48
N SER A 214 13.59 -21.04 -8.17
CA SER A 214 12.56 -20.86 -7.13
C SER A 214 12.39 -19.38 -6.77
N ILE A 215 11.27 -19.00 -6.17
CA ILE A 215 11.08 -17.62 -5.68
C ILE A 215 12.17 -17.22 -4.70
N GLU A 216 12.60 -18.10 -3.79
CA GLU A 216 13.68 -17.79 -2.84
C GLU A 216 15.03 -17.57 -3.53
N THR A 217 15.26 -18.21 -4.67
CA THR A 217 16.46 -18.00 -5.48
C THR A 217 16.43 -16.60 -6.08
N VAL A 218 15.29 -16.18 -6.62
CA VAL A 218 15.08 -14.82 -7.15
C VAL A 218 15.18 -13.78 -6.04
N GLY A 219 14.60 -14.05 -4.87
CA GLY A 219 14.67 -13.17 -3.70
C GLY A 219 16.11 -12.99 -3.22
N SER A 220 16.86 -14.09 -3.11
CA SER A 220 18.28 -14.04 -2.70
C SER A 220 19.11 -13.18 -3.67
N TRP A 221 18.89 -13.35 -4.98
CA TRP A 221 19.52 -12.52 -6.00
C TRP A 221 19.19 -11.02 -5.84
N ALA A 222 17.94 -10.68 -5.53
CA ALA A 222 17.53 -9.29 -5.32
C ALA A 222 18.23 -8.65 -4.11
N PHE A 223 18.36 -9.39 -3.00
CA PHE A 223 19.11 -8.96 -1.82
C PHE A 223 20.61 -8.78 -2.12
N GLU A 224 21.22 -9.75 -2.81
CA GLU A 224 22.64 -9.71 -3.18
C GLU A 224 22.97 -8.52 -4.10
N ASN A 225 22.00 -8.08 -4.90
CA ASN A 225 22.15 -6.94 -5.81
C ASN A 225 21.69 -5.59 -5.23
N GLY A 226 21.32 -5.53 -3.94
CA GLY A 226 20.92 -4.28 -3.28
C GLY A 226 19.61 -3.69 -3.83
N LEU A 227 18.69 -4.54 -4.27
CA LEU A 227 17.41 -4.14 -4.86
C LEU A 227 16.27 -4.07 -3.83
N THR A 228 16.60 -4.18 -2.54
CA THR A 228 15.68 -4.17 -1.41
C THR A 228 15.99 -3.02 -0.45
N ASN A 229 15.01 -2.56 0.32
CA ASN A 229 15.22 -1.49 1.30
C ASN A 229 15.95 -1.99 2.57
N ASN A 230 15.79 -3.27 2.90
CA ASN A 230 16.57 -3.94 3.94
C ASN A 230 17.80 -4.64 3.36
N SER A 231 18.91 -4.59 4.10
CA SER A 231 20.18 -5.17 3.65
C SER A 231 20.24 -6.70 3.74
N GLN A 232 19.37 -7.32 4.53
CA GLN A 232 19.31 -8.77 4.76
C GLN A 232 17.86 -9.23 4.90
N PRO A 233 17.50 -10.43 4.38
CA PRO A 233 16.14 -10.94 4.46
C PRO A 233 15.75 -11.31 5.90
N GLY A 234 14.52 -10.99 6.29
CA GLY A 234 13.88 -11.45 7.53
C GLY A 234 12.56 -12.17 7.26
N GLY A 235 12.20 -13.14 8.10
CA GLY A 235 10.91 -13.84 8.00
C GLY A 235 10.67 -14.47 6.63
N ASN A 236 9.65 -14.00 5.91
CA ASN A 236 9.28 -14.48 4.58
C ASN A 236 9.73 -13.55 3.43
N ASP A 237 10.66 -12.63 3.69
CA ASP A 237 11.11 -11.66 2.68
C ASP A 237 11.62 -12.35 1.41
N LEU A 238 12.36 -13.47 1.53
CA LEU A 238 12.87 -14.21 0.36
C LEU A 238 11.75 -14.67 -0.58
N GLN A 239 10.62 -15.12 -0.04
CA GLN A 239 9.49 -15.58 -0.83
C GLN A 239 8.75 -14.40 -1.48
N GLY A 240 8.42 -13.36 -0.70
CA GLY A 240 7.65 -12.22 -1.21
C GLY A 240 8.43 -11.34 -2.18
N VAL A 241 9.67 -10.96 -1.83
CA VAL A 241 10.60 -10.25 -2.74
C VAL A 241 10.82 -11.10 -3.99
N GLY A 242 11.07 -12.39 -3.81
CA GLY A 242 11.29 -13.32 -4.90
C GLY A 242 10.12 -13.44 -5.87
N LEU A 243 8.89 -13.53 -5.37
CA LEU A 243 7.70 -13.58 -6.20
C LEU A 243 7.47 -12.24 -6.93
N TRP A 244 7.65 -11.12 -6.23
CA TRP A 244 7.50 -9.80 -6.81
C TRP A 244 8.48 -9.56 -7.97
N PHE A 245 9.76 -9.88 -7.78
CA PHE A 245 10.76 -9.78 -8.86
C PHE A 245 10.53 -10.79 -9.97
N ALA A 246 10.12 -12.03 -9.68
CA ALA A 246 9.77 -12.99 -10.73
C ALA A 246 8.62 -12.48 -11.62
N MET A 247 7.62 -11.82 -11.03
CA MET A 247 6.54 -11.16 -11.76
C MET A 247 7.07 -10.04 -12.66
N GLN A 248 7.91 -9.14 -12.15
CA GLN A 248 8.49 -8.05 -12.94
C GLN A 248 9.38 -8.55 -14.08
N GLY A 249 10.22 -9.56 -13.82
CA GLY A 249 11.04 -10.20 -14.85
C GLY A 249 10.20 -10.83 -15.95
N ALA A 250 9.10 -11.51 -15.60
CA ALA A 250 8.18 -12.08 -16.58
C ALA A 250 7.42 -11.02 -17.39
N LYS A 251 7.09 -9.87 -16.78
CA LYS A 251 6.38 -8.78 -17.47
C LYS A 251 7.22 -8.11 -18.57
N VAL A 252 8.53 -8.01 -18.37
CA VAL A 252 9.38 -7.14 -19.20
C VAL A 252 10.54 -7.85 -19.88
N GLY A 253 11.19 -8.82 -19.24
CA GLY A 253 12.47 -9.40 -19.71
C GLY A 253 12.40 -10.25 -20.99
N TRP A 254 11.23 -10.35 -21.62
CA TRP A 254 11.02 -11.01 -22.91
C TRP A 254 11.13 -10.06 -24.11
N ILE A 255 11.08 -8.75 -23.86
CA ILE A 255 11.17 -7.72 -24.88
C ILE A 255 12.60 -7.72 -25.41
N SER A 256 12.73 -7.74 -26.73
CA SER A 256 14.04 -7.62 -27.37
C SER A 256 14.53 -6.18 -27.26
N ASP A 257 15.83 -6.02 -27.02
CA ASP A 257 16.42 -4.71 -26.72
C ASP A 257 16.26 -3.73 -27.88
N ALA A 258 16.45 -4.21 -29.11
CA ALA A 258 16.25 -3.43 -30.33
C ALA A 258 14.79 -2.95 -30.52
N SER A 259 13.84 -3.54 -29.80
CA SER A 259 12.43 -3.21 -29.86
C SER A 259 11.93 -2.53 -28.58
N TYR A 260 12.79 -2.34 -27.57
CA TYR A 260 12.39 -1.71 -26.33
C TYR A 260 12.08 -0.22 -26.56
N ASP A 261 10.92 0.18 -26.07
CA ASP A 261 10.45 1.54 -25.93
C ASP A 261 9.57 1.53 -24.66
N PRO A 262 9.73 2.50 -23.74
CA PRO A 262 8.98 2.50 -22.48
C PRO A 262 7.46 2.36 -22.68
N GLN A 263 6.89 2.94 -23.74
CA GLN A 263 5.45 2.90 -24.00
C GLN A 263 4.93 1.47 -24.18
N ILE A 264 5.76 0.54 -24.65
CA ILE A 264 5.39 -0.87 -24.80
C ILE A 264 5.01 -1.48 -23.45
N LEU A 265 5.68 -1.09 -22.36
CA LEU A 265 5.37 -1.60 -21.02
C LEU A 265 3.96 -1.23 -20.59
N ALA A 266 3.54 0.00 -20.90
CA ALA A 266 2.19 0.44 -20.63
C ALA A 266 1.17 -0.23 -21.55
N ASP A 267 1.47 -0.28 -22.85
CA ASP A 267 0.55 -0.77 -23.87
C ASP A 267 0.28 -2.27 -23.74
N ILE A 268 1.30 -3.08 -23.45
CA ILE A 268 1.12 -4.53 -23.28
C ILE A 268 0.29 -4.86 -22.06
N GLN A 269 0.49 -4.15 -20.94
CA GLN A 269 -0.26 -4.36 -19.72
C GLN A 269 -1.70 -3.89 -19.87
N ARG A 270 -1.93 -2.73 -20.51
CA ARG A 270 -3.28 -2.25 -20.83
C ARG A 270 -4.01 -3.23 -21.74
N THR A 271 -3.33 -3.76 -22.75
CA THR A 271 -3.88 -4.77 -23.68
C THR A 271 -4.19 -6.08 -22.96
N ALA A 272 -3.33 -6.52 -22.04
CA ALA A 272 -3.60 -7.70 -21.22
C ALA A 272 -4.80 -7.52 -20.29
N ARG A 273 -4.98 -6.32 -19.72
CA ARG A 273 -6.05 -6.01 -18.76
C ARG A 273 -7.40 -5.74 -19.43
N LEU A 274 -7.41 -5.08 -20.59
CA LEU A 274 -8.64 -4.58 -21.24
C LEU A 274 -8.90 -5.14 -22.64
N GLY A 275 -7.89 -5.72 -23.29
CA GLY A 275 -7.95 -6.23 -24.66
C GLY A 275 -8.18 -7.75 -24.75
N SER A 276 -7.86 -8.32 -25.91
CA SER A 276 -7.96 -9.77 -26.13
C SER A 276 -6.61 -10.47 -26.02
N SER A 277 -6.60 -11.77 -25.70
CA SER A 277 -5.35 -12.55 -25.67
C SER A 277 -4.63 -12.57 -27.02
N GLY A 278 -5.37 -12.54 -28.12
CA GLY A 278 -4.81 -12.46 -29.47
C GLY A 278 -4.02 -11.17 -29.72
N ASP A 279 -4.52 -10.04 -29.22
CA ASP A 279 -3.83 -8.75 -29.35
C ASP A 279 -2.53 -8.75 -28.51
N VAL A 280 -2.57 -9.33 -27.31
CA VAL A 280 -1.38 -9.51 -26.46
C VAL A 280 -0.34 -10.37 -27.18
N MET A 281 -0.75 -11.52 -27.75
CA MET A 281 0.16 -12.40 -28.47
C MET A 281 0.75 -11.77 -29.74
N GLN A 282 0.01 -10.89 -30.42
CA GLN A 282 0.51 -10.12 -31.55
C GLN A 282 1.62 -9.15 -31.11
N MET A 283 1.43 -8.44 -30.00
CA MET A 283 2.48 -7.58 -29.44
C MET A 283 3.71 -8.39 -29.01
N ILE A 284 3.51 -9.59 -28.44
CA ILE A 284 4.63 -10.46 -28.06
C ILE A 284 5.44 -10.91 -29.29
N GLU A 285 4.77 -11.21 -30.40
CA GLU A 285 5.45 -11.55 -31.67
C GLU A 285 6.19 -10.35 -32.28
N GLU A 286 5.67 -9.14 -32.10
CA GLU A 286 6.25 -7.91 -32.67
C GLU A 286 7.46 -7.39 -31.88
N PHE A 287 7.38 -7.34 -30.55
CA PHE A 287 8.39 -6.71 -29.70
C PHE A 287 9.33 -7.70 -29.00
N GLY A 288 8.95 -8.98 -28.95
CA GLY A 288 9.69 -10.02 -28.24
C GLY A 288 10.84 -10.60 -29.03
N HIS A 289 11.68 -11.39 -28.36
CA HIS A 289 12.70 -12.18 -29.05
C HIS A 289 12.08 -13.17 -30.05
N GLU A 290 12.77 -13.40 -31.17
CA GLU A 290 12.29 -14.28 -32.26
C GLU A 290 11.91 -15.67 -31.72
N GLY A 291 10.66 -16.08 -31.98
CA GLY A 291 10.15 -17.39 -31.58
C GLY A 291 9.55 -17.46 -30.17
N PHE A 292 9.63 -16.40 -29.36
CA PHE A 292 9.06 -16.40 -28.01
C PHE A 292 7.53 -16.56 -28.00
N ALA A 293 6.80 -15.84 -28.85
CA ALA A 293 5.34 -16.00 -29.00
C ALA A 293 4.96 -17.45 -29.35
N ASN A 294 5.66 -18.06 -30.32
CA ASN A 294 5.43 -19.46 -30.69
C ASN A 294 5.79 -20.44 -29.56
N TYR A 295 6.82 -20.13 -28.77
CA TYR A 295 7.20 -20.92 -27.60
C TYR A 295 6.08 -20.89 -26.54
N LEU A 296 5.50 -19.73 -26.23
CA LEU A 296 4.39 -19.62 -25.29
C LEU A 296 3.19 -20.48 -25.71
N THR A 297 2.79 -20.42 -26.99
CA THR A 297 1.67 -21.22 -27.51
C THR A 297 2.00 -22.72 -27.50
N THR A 298 3.19 -23.11 -27.96
CA THR A 298 3.60 -24.52 -28.05
C THR A 298 3.66 -25.19 -26.68
N ASN A 299 4.08 -24.44 -25.66
CA ASN A 299 4.23 -24.94 -24.30
C ASN A 299 3.00 -24.68 -23.40
N GLN A 300 1.90 -24.14 -23.97
CA GLN A 300 0.67 -23.83 -23.23
C GLN A 300 0.91 -22.85 -22.06
N LEU A 301 1.79 -21.87 -22.26
CA LEU A 301 2.14 -20.85 -21.27
C LEU A 301 1.44 -19.50 -21.50
N GLU A 302 0.74 -19.34 -22.63
CA GLU A 302 0.04 -18.11 -23.01
C GLU A 302 -0.86 -17.56 -21.88
N GLU A 303 -1.71 -18.41 -21.30
CA GLU A 303 -2.64 -17.97 -20.24
C GLU A 303 -1.89 -17.45 -19.00
N HIS A 304 -0.88 -18.19 -18.53
CA HIS A 304 -0.08 -17.80 -17.37
C HIS A 304 0.70 -16.52 -17.61
N PHE A 305 1.25 -16.36 -18.81
CA PHE A 305 1.98 -15.16 -19.20
C PHE A 305 1.06 -13.93 -19.22
N ILE A 306 -0.10 -14.05 -19.87
CA ILE A 306 -1.09 -12.96 -19.95
C ILE A 306 -1.65 -12.62 -18.56
N ASN A 307 -1.90 -13.60 -17.70
CA ASN A 307 -2.34 -13.36 -16.33
C ASN A 307 -1.27 -12.65 -15.49
N THR A 308 0.01 -12.93 -15.75
CA THR A 308 1.14 -12.25 -15.10
C THR A 308 1.23 -10.78 -15.52
N LEU A 309 1.00 -10.47 -16.81
CA LEU A 309 0.94 -9.09 -17.30
C LEU A 309 -0.15 -8.25 -16.62
N LYS A 310 -1.25 -8.89 -16.17
CA LYS A 310 -2.34 -8.20 -15.48
C LYS A 310 -2.03 -7.84 -14.03
N MET A 311 -1.08 -8.51 -13.40
CA MET A 311 -0.81 -8.36 -11.96
C MET A 311 -0.47 -6.92 -11.61
N GLU A 312 -0.97 -6.41 -10.48
CA GLU A 312 -0.69 -5.04 -10.05
C GLU A 312 0.60 -4.97 -9.22
N PRO A 313 1.65 -4.25 -9.65
CA PRO A 313 2.92 -4.19 -8.92
C PRO A 313 2.80 -3.69 -7.48
N HIS A 314 1.82 -2.85 -7.17
CA HIS A 314 1.58 -2.33 -5.82
C HIS A 314 0.83 -3.31 -4.90
N TYR A 315 0.18 -4.35 -5.44
CA TYR A 315 -0.64 -5.26 -4.64
C TYR A 315 0.16 -5.92 -3.50
N GLY A 316 -0.38 -5.85 -2.29
CA GLY A 316 0.29 -6.31 -1.07
C GLY A 316 1.38 -5.38 -0.54
N GLY A 317 1.61 -4.22 -1.18
CA GLY A 317 2.54 -3.19 -0.74
C GLY A 317 4.02 -3.58 -0.80
N TRP A 318 4.34 -4.74 -1.39
CA TRP A 318 5.70 -5.27 -1.44
C TRP A 318 6.69 -4.34 -2.15
N MET A 319 6.21 -3.58 -3.14
CA MET A 319 7.02 -2.60 -3.87
C MET A 319 7.69 -1.61 -2.92
N HIS A 320 6.90 -0.90 -2.12
CA HIS A 320 7.40 0.10 -1.18
C HIS A 320 7.94 -0.52 0.11
N GLY A 321 7.32 -1.61 0.56
CA GLY A 321 7.63 -2.24 1.83
C GLY A 321 8.93 -3.03 1.85
N ARG A 322 9.34 -3.61 0.72
CA ARG A 322 10.53 -4.49 0.65
C ARG A 322 11.37 -4.34 -0.60
N THR A 323 10.78 -4.14 -1.78
CA THR A 323 11.53 -4.05 -3.05
C THR A 323 11.92 -2.61 -3.41
N HIS A 324 11.89 -1.70 -2.43
CA HIS A 324 12.34 -0.32 -2.59
C HIS A 324 13.86 -0.22 -2.48
N GLY A 325 14.58 -0.73 -3.47
CA GLY A 325 16.05 -0.62 -3.53
C GLY A 325 16.53 0.80 -3.87
N PHE A 326 17.59 1.26 -3.21
CA PHE A 326 18.26 2.55 -3.48
C PHE A 326 19.47 2.41 -4.40
N ARG A 327 19.56 1.31 -5.16
CA ARG A 327 20.65 1.13 -6.13
C ARG A 327 20.57 2.24 -7.17
N ASP A 328 21.64 3.02 -7.27
CA ASP A 328 21.80 4.08 -8.26
C ASP A 328 21.77 3.51 -9.69
N ILE A 329 20.98 4.16 -10.54
CA ILE A 329 20.82 3.85 -11.96
C ILE A 329 21.15 5.12 -12.74
N GLU A 330 22.33 5.11 -13.36
CA GLU A 330 22.85 6.20 -14.21
C GLU A 330 22.93 7.58 -13.53
N GLY A 331 22.88 7.65 -12.19
CA GLY A 331 22.87 8.91 -11.45
C GLY A 331 21.58 9.73 -11.59
N VAL A 332 20.53 9.18 -12.18
CA VAL A 332 19.24 9.88 -12.42
C VAL A 332 18.05 9.21 -11.75
N ALA A 333 18.14 7.92 -11.46
CA ALA A 333 17.08 7.13 -10.86
C ALA A 333 17.64 6.12 -9.85
N ILE A 334 16.76 5.56 -9.03
CA ILE A 334 17.02 4.37 -8.23
C ILE A 334 16.24 3.17 -8.76
N ALA A 335 16.62 1.96 -8.33
CA ALA A 335 15.92 0.73 -8.71
C ALA A 335 14.41 0.78 -8.46
N HIS A 336 13.95 1.46 -7.40
CA HIS A 336 12.53 1.67 -7.12
C HIS A 336 11.83 2.49 -8.22
N ASP A 337 12.45 3.52 -8.76
CA ASP A 337 11.86 4.32 -9.85
C ASP A 337 11.63 3.45 -11.10
N ILE A 338 12.61 2.60 -11.44
CA ILE A 338 12.49 1.66 -12.56
C ILE A 338 11.25 0.78 -12.41
N HIS A 339 10.93 0.34 -11.19
CA HIS A 339 9.78 -0.54 -10.92
C HIS A 339 8.44 0.07 -11.31
N HIS A 340 8.32 1.39 -11.28
CA HIS A 340 7.10 2.10 -11.65
C HIS A 340 6.85 2.15 -13.16
N LEU A 341 7.83 1.78 -14.00
CA LEU A 341 7.62 1.69 -15.44
C LEU A 341 6.59 0.61 -15.82
N THR A 342 6.30 -0.35 -14.93
CA THR A 342 5.22 -1.33 -15.11
C THR A 342 3.91 -0.92 -14.46
N VAL A 343 3.75 0.31 -13.98
CA VAL A 343 2.52 0.77 -13.33
C VAL A 343 1.68 1.59 -14.31
N LEU A 344 0.38 1.31 -14.33
CA LEU A 344 -0.63 2.13 -15.00
C LEU A 344 -1.50 2.82 -13.96
N GLY A 345 -2.05 3.98 -14.32
CA GLY A 345 -3.05 4.67 -13.51
C GLY A 345 -4.31 3.85 -13.30
N TRP A 346 -5.15 4.29 -12.37
CA TRP A 346 -6.35 3.58 -11.91
C TRP A 346 -7.28 3.18 -13.06
N ASP A 347 -7.47 4.11 -13.99
CA ASP A 347 -8.28 3.96 -15.19
C ASP A 347 -7.60 3.19 -16.33
N GLN A 348 -6.36 2.75 -16.10
CA GLN A 348 -5.46 2.06 -17.02
C GLN A 348 -4.99 2.90 -18.21
N ASN A 349 -5.27 4.20 -18.27
CA ASN A 349 -4.91 5.02 -19.42
C ASN A 349 -3.55 5.69 -19.24
N GLU A 350 -3.26 6.21 -18.06
CA GLU A 350 -1.99 6.90 -17.80
C GLU A 350 -0.85 5.91 -17.53
N PRO A 351 0.28 5.99 -18.25
CA PRO A 351 1.43 5.13 -18.04
C PRO A 351 2.38 5.65 -16.95
N PHE A 352 3.18 4.75 -16.39
CA PHE A 352 4.33 5.04 -15.52
C PHE A 352 3.97 5.79 -14.25
N MET A 353 2.97 5.32 -13.52
CA MET A 353 2.51 6.04 -12.32
C MET A 353 3.30 5.65 -11.07
N ASN A 354 3.66 6.65 -10.25
CA ASN A 354 4.25 6.50 -8.91
C ASN A 354 3.25 5.87 -7.93
N ASP A 355 1.99 6.24 -8.07
CA ASP A 355 0.88 5.61 -7.39
C ASP A 355 -0.23 5.47 -8.42
N THR A 356 -1.00 4.40 -8.31
CA THR A 356 -2.18 4.11 -9.11
C THR A 356 -3.10 5.34 -9.28
N PHE A 357 -3.10 6.30 -8.34
CA PHE A 357 -4.08 7.38 -8.30
C PHE A 357 -3.65 8.73 -8.87
N ASP A 358 -2.44 9.28 -8.64
CA ASP A 358 -2.27 10.73 -8.90
C ASP A 358 -0.90 11.28 -9.39
N TRP A 359 0.17 10.50 -9.58
CA TRP A 359 1.46 11.08 -10.05
C TRP A 359 2.25 10.20 -11.03
N PRO A 360 2.77 10.71 -12.16
CA PRO A 360 3.71 9.99 -13.03
C PRO A 360 5.15 9.95 -12.47
N GLN A 361 5.92 8.91 -12.79
CA GLN A 361 7.35 8.75 -12.48
C GLN A 361 8.21 9.21 -13.65
N TRP A 362 9.00 10.26 -13.45
CA TRP A 362 9.92 10.82 -14.46
C TRP A 362 11.37 10.34 -14.36
N PRO A 363 11.95 10.09 -13.17
CA PRO A 363 13.35 9.66 -13.07
C PRO A 363 13.66 8.41 -13.90
N ALA A 364 12.76 7.43 -13.90
CA ALA A 364 12.92 6.21 -14.68
C ALA A 364 12.84 6.41 -16.19
N LEU A 365 12.16 7.46 -16.66
CA LEU A 365 12.09 7.81 -18.09
C LEU A 365 13.34 8.53 -18.60
N ASP A 366 14.18 9.04 -17.69
CA ASP A 366 15.47 9.65 -18.01
C ASP A 366 16.62 8.62 -18.03
N VAL A 367 16.36 7.36 -17.64
CA VAL A 367 17.31 6.24 -17.75
C VAL A 367 17.36 5.73 -19.18
N SER A 368 18.55 5.36 -19.65
CA SER A 368 18.70 4.81 -21.00
C SER A 368 17.91 3.51 -21.20
N ASP A 369 17.27 3.40 -22.38
CA ASP A 369 16.52 2.22 -22.81
C ASP A 369 17.28 0.91 -22.58
N ASN A 370 18.57 0.90 -22.94
CA ASN A 370 19.46 -0.25 -22.74
C ASN A 370 19.60 -0.62 -21.26
N THR A 371 19.75 0.35 -20.37
CA THR A 371 19.86 0.07 -18.94
C THR A 371 18.56 -0.45 -18.37
N VAL A 372 17.41 0.10 -18.80
CA VAL A 372 16.10 -0.38 -18.33
C VAL A 372 15.86 -1.83 -18.77
N ILE A 373 16.08 -2.15 -20.05
CA ILE A 373 15.83 -3.52 -20.53
C ILE A 373 16.80 -4.52 -19.90
N ASN A 374 18.08 -4.15 -19.76
CA ASN A 374 19.08 -4.95 -19.06
C ASN A 374 18.72 -5.19 -17.59
N TYR A 375 18.12 -4.20 -16.92
CA TYR A 375 17.64 -4.35 -15.55
C TYR A 375 16.64 -5.49 -15.44
N TYR A 376 15.62 -5.51 -16.30
CA TYR A 376 14.58 -6.54 -16.26
C TYR A 376 15.05 -7.91 -16.75
N GLN A 377 15.89 -7.94 -17.79
CA GLN A 377 16.50 -9.19 -18.27
C GLN A 377 17.52 -9.75 -17.26
N GLY A 378 18.19 -8.89 -16.48
CA GLY A 378 19.06 -9.30 -15.37
C GLY A 378 18.31 -10.01 -14.26
N ILE A 379 17.04 -9.63 -14.00
CA ILE A 379 16.15 -10.40 -13.11
C ILE A 379 15.97 -11.81 -13.66
N VAL A 380 15.72 -11.96 -14.97
CA VAL A 380 15.50 -13.25 -15.64
C VAL A 380 16.77 -14.08 -15.70
N ALA A 381 17.93 -13.48 -15.92
CA ALA A 381 19.22 -14.19 -15.94
C ALA A 381 19.68 -14.58 -14.52
N LEU A 382 19.29 -13.79 -13.51
CA LEU A 382 19.88 -13.76 -12.17
C LEU A 382 21.37 -13.37 -12.22
N GLU A 383 21.69 -12.39 -13.05
CA GLU A 383 23.03 -11.80 -13.22
C GLU A 383 23.04 -10.34 -12.76
N ASP A 384 24.12 -9.59 -13.03
CA ASP A 384 24.17 -8.17 -12.68
C ASP A 384 23.11 -7.39 -13.47
N PRO A 385 22.16 -6.69 -12.81
CA PRO A 385 21.08 -5.98 -13.49
C PRO A 385 21.53 -4.78 -14.33
N LEU A 386 22.80 -4.35 -14.22
CA LEU A 386 23.33 -3.24 -15.04
C LEU A 386 24.23 -3.70 -16.19
N SER A 387 24.37 -5.02 -16.37
CA SER A 387 25.15 -5.62 -17.45
C SER A 387 24.24 -6.02 -18.63
N GLU A 388 24.83 -6.23 -19.81
CA GLU A 388 24.09 -6.78 -20.96
C GLU A 388 23.56 -8.18 -20.64
N ASN A 389 22.25 -8.37 -20.76
CA ASN A 389 21.57 -9.64 -20.51
C ASN A 389 20.74 -10.04 -21.74
N LEU A 390 20.57 -11.34 -22.03
CA LEU A 390 19.60 -11.88 -23.01
C LEU A 390 19.56 -11.34 -24.46
N GLU A 391 20.37 -10.37 -24.86
CA GLU A 391 20.49 -9.86 -26.24
C GLU A 391 20.80 -10.95 -27.27
N ASN A 392 21.59 -11.96 -26.87
CA ASN A 392 22.14 -12.99 -27.75
C ASN A 392 21.36 -14.31 -27.73
N LEU A 393 20.02 -14.29 -27.63
CA LEU A 393 19.18 -15.50 -27.58
C LEU A 393 19.17 -16.39 -28.85
N SER A 394 20.18 -16.30 -29.71
CA SER A 394 20.41 -17.20 -30.84
C SER A 394 21.67 -18.08 -30.65
N GLY A 395 21.46 -19.30 -30.13
CA GLY A 395 22.28 -20.47 -30.45
C GLY A 395 23.58 -20.71 -29.66
N ALA A 396 23.69 -21.90 -29.07
CA ALA A 396 24.85 -22.45 -28.37
C ALA A 396 26.21 -22.31 -29.09
N ALA A 397 27.22 -21.76 -28.40
CA ALA A 397 28.58 -22.29 -28.20
C ALA A 397 29.56 -21.20 -27.67
N THR A 398 30.18 -21.46 -26.50
CA THR A 398 31.54 -21.02 -26.06
C THR A 398 31.97 -19.55 -26.30
N SER A 399 32.42 -18.78 -25.31
CA SER A 399 33.66 -19.00 -24.56
C SER A 399 33.85 -17.85 -23.57
N LEU A 400 34.38 -18.18 -22.39
CA LEU A 400 35.10 -17.26 -21.51
C LEU A 400 36.21 -16.53 -22.30
N ASP A 401 36.32 -15.21 -22.17
CA ASP A 401 37.61 -14.59 -21.81
C ASP A 401 37.40 -13.19 -21.21
N SER A 402 38.10 -12.97 -20.12
CA SER A 402 38.21 -11.71 -19.39
C SER A 402 39.27 -10.83 -20.03
N THR A 403 39.10 -9.51 -20.07
CA THR A 403 40.24 -8.60 -19.81
C THR A 403 39.77 -7.24 -19.29
N ALA A 404 40.32 -6.89 -18.13
CA ALA A 404 40.27 -5.57 -17.51
C ALA A 404 41.14 -4.55 -18.25
N SER A 405 40.82 -3.26 -18.11
CA SER A 405 41.78 -2.15 -18.15
C SER A 405 41.20 -0.85 -17.55
N GLU A 406 41.77 -0.43 -16.43
CA GLU A 406 41.76 0.94 -15.85
C GLU A 406 43.07 1.69 -16.24
N PRO A 407 43.34 2.98 -15.92
CA PRO A 407 42.47 4.17 -15.68
C PRO A 407 43.01 5.54 -16.25
N SER A 408 42.29 6.65 -15.93
CA SER A 408 42.72 8.09 -15.71
C SER A 408 42.86 9.08 -16.90
N PRO A 409 42.84 10.46 -16.70
CA PRO A 409 42.46 11.31 -15.54
C PRO A 409 41.64 12.63 -15.83
N SER A 410 41.08 13.19 -14.73
CA SER A 410 40.72 14.59 -14.32
C SER A 410 40.81 15.82 -15.26
N ALA A 411 39.80 16.72 -15.18
CA ALA A 411 39.98 18.18 -15.06
C ALA A 411 38.73 18.99 -14.58
N SER A 412 38.88 19.64 -13.42
CA SER A 412 38.49 21.03 -13.01
C SER A 412 37.04 21.49 -12.74
N ARG A 413 36.90 22.01 -11.51
CA ARG A 413 35.87 22.84 -10.87
C ARG A 413 35.49 24.15 -11.57
N SER A 414 34.25 24.62 -11.31
CA SER A 414 33.90 26.03 -11.08
C SER A 414 32.75 26.10 -10.03
N ASP A 415 32.84 27.01 -9.05
CA ASP A 415 31.94 27.22 -7.90
C ASP A 415 30.52 27.75 -8.27
N PRO A 416 29.50 27.59 -7.39
CA PRO A 416 28.23 28.30 -7.50
C PRO A 416 28.24 29.64 -6.72
N GLU A 417 27.57 30.66 -7.27
CA GLU A 417 27.32 31.95 -6.60
C GLU A 417 26.31 31.79 -5.45
N THR A 418 26.60 32.44 -4.33
CA THR A 418 25.73 32.56 -3.16
C THR A 418 24.75 33.72 -3.31
N VAL A 419 23.44 33.46 -3.18
CA VAL A 419 22.43 34.50 -2.99
C VAL A 419 22.11 34.61 -1.51
N GLN A 420 22.21 35.82 -0.96
CA GLN A 420 21.95 36.15 0.44
C GLN A 420 20.62 36.91 0.52
N PHE A 421 19.65 36.42 1.30
CA PHE A 421 18.37 37.10 1.53
C PHE A 421 18.35 37.83 2.89
N ASP A 422 17.78 39.04 2.88
CA ASP A 422 17.65 40.01 3.97
C ASP A 422 16.26 39.87 4.62
N PRO A 423 16.10 39.83 5.96
CA PRO A 423 14.81 39.55 6.59
C PRO A 423 13.90 40.78 6.59
N LEU A 424 12.75 40.69 5.92
CA LEU A 424 11.71 41.72 5.93
C LEU A 424 10.68 41.46 7.04
N THR A 425 10.68 42.33 8.04
CA THR A 425 9.63 42.42 9.07
C THR A 425 8.30 42.90 8.45
N GLY A 426 7.23 42.14 8.68
CA GLY A 426 5.85 42.47 8.27
C GLY A 426 5.23 41.51 7.25
N ALA A 427 5.66 40.26 7.23
CA ALA A 427 5.27 39.26 6.24
C ALA A 427 3.76 38.96 6.18
N PRO A 428 3.21 38.68 4.99
CA PRO A 428 1.82 38.27 4.80
C PRO A 428 1.54 36.83 5.22
N LEU A 429 2.55 36.07 5.66
CA LEU A 429 2.46 34.66 6.01
C LEU A 429 2.92 34.45 7.47
N GLU A 430 2.07 33.84 8.29
CA GLU A 430 2.39 33.36 9.63
C GLU A 430 2.55 31.84 9.60
N VAL A 431 3.59 31.31 10.25
CA VAL A 431 3.86 29.86 10.31
C VAL A 431 3.99 29.41 11.75
N GLN A 432 3.22 28.41 12.13
CA GLN A 432 3.28 27.77 13.45
C GLN A 432 3.70 26.31 13.28
N VAL A 433 4.76 25.89 13.97
CA VAL A 433 5.33 24.54 13.91
C VAL A 433 4.89 23.71 15.12
N SER A 434 4.47 22.48 14.86
CA SER A 434 4.12 21.44 15.84
C SER A 434 4.51 20.07 15.30
N GLY A 435 4.32 18.99 16.05
CA GLY A 435 4.60 17.64 15.54
C GLY A 435 4.83 16.59 16.61
N ASP A 436 4.84 15.33 16.18
CA ASP A 436 5.06 14.16 17.04
C ASP A 436 6.50 13.66 16.91
N LEU A 437 7.10 13.28 18.03
CA LEU A 437 8.45 12.71 18.10
C LEU A 437 8.36 11.18 18.21
N TRP A 438 9.24 10.48 17.51
CA TRP A 438 9.34 9.02 17.56
C TRP A 438 10.80 8.56 17.56
N GLU A 439 11.05 7.26 17.74
CA GLU A 439 12.41 6.75 17.91
C GLU A 439 13.24 6.95 16.63
N GLY A 440 14.18 7.90 16.67
CA GLY A 440 15.07 8.22 15.55
C GLY A 440 14.58 9.32 14.60
N GLY A 441 13.45 9.96 14.86
CA GLY A 441 12.91 10.99 13.99
C GLY A 441 11.65 11.67 14.51
N PHE A 442 10.97 12.41 13.63
CA PHE A 442 9.74 13.11 13.94
C PHE A 442 8.88 13.34 12.71
N THR A 443 7.62 13.67 12.98
CA THR A 443 6.63 14.11 12.00
C THR A 443 6.31 15.58 12.29
N ALA A 444 6.76 16.48 11.42
CA ALA A 444 6.54 17.92 11.53
C ALA A 444 5.24 18.34 10.87
N SER A 445 4.45 19.16 11.57
CA SER A 445 3.23 19.81 11.09
C SER A 445 3.40 21.33 11.15
N MET A 446 3.22 22.01 10.02
CA MET A 446 3.30 23.46 9.89
C MET A 446 1.93 24.03 9.52
N ASN A 447 1.33 24.81 10.41
CA ASN A 447 0.14 25.58 10.08
C ASN A 447 0.55 26.94 9.47
N VAL A 448 0.27 27.12 8.19
CA VAL A 448 0.64 28.28 7.38
C VAL A 448 -0.60 29.14 7.16
N THR A 449 -0.56 30.40 7.62
CA THR A 449 -1.69 31.32 7.59
C THR A 449 -1.38 32.55 6.75
N ASN A 450 -2.19 32.82 5.72
CA ASN A 450 -2.14 34.06 4.96
C ASN A 450 -2.83 35.18 5.73
N GLN A 451 -2.06 36.08 6.34
CA GLN A 451 -2.53 37.25 7.08
C GLN A 451 -2.86 38.46 6.19
N SER A 452 -2.66 38.36 4.88
CA SER A 452 -2.98 39.45 3.94
C SER A 452 -4.45 39.48 3.56
N ASP A 453 -4.86 40.53 2.85
CA ASP A 453 -6.20 40.69 2.29
C ASP A 453 -6.32 40.21 0.83
N GLN A 454 -5.27 39.58 0.29
CA GLN A 454 -5.22 39.00 -1.07
C GLN A 454 -4.92 37.49 -1.00
N SER A 455 -5.18 36.77 -2.09
CA SER A 455 -4.66 35.41 -2.24
C SER A 455 -3.14 35.42 -2.40
N LEU A 456 -2.48 34.43 -1.81
CA LEU A 456 -1.06 34.14 -2.00
C LEU A 456 -0.94 32.83 -2.78
N ASP A 457 -0.29 32.88 -3.92
CA ASP A 457 0.09 31.72 -4.72
C ASP A 457 1.61 31.52 -4.60
N ASP A 458 2.06 30.27 -4.69
CA ASP A 458 3.49 29.89 -4.67
C ASP A 458 4.26 30.43 -3.44
N TRP A 459 3.63 30.39 -2.26
CA TRP A 459 4.30 30.78 -1.03
C TRP A 459 5.44 29.80 -0.70
N GLY A 460 6.49 30.30 -0.06
CA GLY A 460 7.60 29.46 0.36
C GLY A 460 8.27 29.95 1.64
N VAL A 461 8.88 29.02 2.35
CA VAL A 461 9.64 29.26 3.58
C VAL A 461 10.99 28.57 3.50
N SER A 462 12.01 29.15 4.12
CA SER A 462 13.31 28.53 4.25
C SER A 462 13.79 28.54 5.69
N PHE A 463 14.42 27.45 6.11
CA PHE A 463 15.06 27.35 7.41
C PHE A 463 16.29 26.44 7.33
N ILE A 464 17.12 26.46 8.37
CA ILE A 464 18.27 25.58 8.51
C ILE A 464 17.98 24.60 9.64
N SER A 465 18.28 23.33 9.46
CA SER A 465 18.08 22.30 10.48
C SER A 465 19.24 21.31 10.50
N ALA A 466 19.49 20.72 11.68
CA ALA A 466 20.40 19.59 11.84
C ALA A 466 19.72 18.25 11.53
N HIS A 467 18.41 18.25 11.37
CA HIS A 467 17.64 17.06 11.05
C HIS A 467 17.63 16.79 9.56
N GLN A 468 17.57 15.52 9.19
CA GLN A 468 17.60 15.09 7.80
C GLN A 468 16.19 14.74 7.36
N PHE A 469 15.62 15.50 6.43
CA PHE A 469 14.35 15.15 5.79
C PHE A 469 14.46 13.76 5.14
N TYR A 470 13.44 12.93 5.32
CA TYR A 470 13.38 11.56 4.78
C TYR A 470 11.94 11.13 4.55
N GLY A 471 11.69 10.56 3.37
CA GLY A 471 10.48 9.76 3.09
C GLY A 471 9.35 10.55 2.42
N GLU A 472 8.68 11.44 3.15
CA GLU A 472 7.37 11.97 2.72
C GLU A 472 7.13 13.39 3.23
N SER A 473 6.59 14.25 2.35
CA SER A 473 5.99 15.54 2.69
C SER A 473 4.55 15.60 2.17
N TRP A 474 3.71 16.44 2.77
CA TRP A 474 2.34 16.67 2.30
C TRP A 474 2.03 18.16 2.27
N GLY A 475 1.48 18.62 1.16
CA GLY A 475 1.16 20.04 0.94
C GLY A 475 2.39 20.95 0.80
N VAL A 476 3.61 20.40 0.79
CA VAL A 476 4.85 21.14 0.48
C VAL A 476 5.82 20.30 -0.33
N ASP A 477 6.49 20.96 -1.28
CA ASP A 477 7.71 20.48 -1.90
C ASP A 477 8.91 20.93 -1.07
N ILE A 478 9.90 20.05 -0.90
CA ILE A 478 11.07 20.30 -0.06
C ILE A 478 12.34 20.19 -0.90
N SER A 479 13.00 21.32 -1.11
CA SER A 479 14.38 21.37 -1.63
C SER A 479 15.37 21.35 -0.47
N THR A 480 16.37 20.48 -0.59
CA THR A 480 17.41 20.30 0.45
C THR A 480 18.77 20.69 -0.10
N GLN A 481 19.48 21.56 0.62
CA GLN A 481 20.87 21.92 0.36
C GLN A 481 21.73 21.54 1.56
N ASP A 482 22.70 20.64 1.36
CA ASP A 482 23.72 20.32 2.36
C ASP A 482 24.66 21.52 2.54
N LEU A 483 24.76 22.02 3.78
CA LEU A 483 25.65 23.13 4.16
C LEU A 483 26.98 22.64 4.76
N GLY A 484 27.14 21.34 4.98
CA GLY A 484 28.23 20.73 5.73
C GLY A 484 28.00 20.72 7.24
N ASP A 485 28.87 20.02 7.97
CA ASP A 485 28.84 19.88 9.43
C ASP A 485 27.51 19.34 10.01
N GLY A 486 26.75 18.57 9.21
CA GLY A 486 25.47 17.99 9.61
C GLY A 486 24.31 18.99 9.59
N LEU A 487 24.46 20.13 8.91
CA LEU A 487 23.41 21.13 8.73
C LEU A 487 22.89 21.14 7.29
N TYR A 488 21.57 21.30 7.17
CA TYR A 488 20.87 21.36 5.90
C TYR A 488 20.05 22.64 5.84
N ARG A 489 20.06 23.32 4.69
CA ARG A 489 19.06 24.33 4.36
C ARG A 489 17.89 23.64 3.67
N TYR A 490 16.70 23.88 4.19
CA TYR A 490 15.45 23.47 3.60
C TYR A 490 14.75 24.69 3.00
N GLU A 491 14.24 24.51 1.79
CA GLU A 491 13.32 25.45 1.14
C GLU A 491 12.02 24.67 0.88
N LEU A 492 10.95 25.08 1.56
CA LEU A 492 9.61 24.51 1.45
C LEU A 492 8.77 25.45 0.61
N THR A 493 8.12 24.94 -0.42
CA THR A 493 7.14 25.68 -1.21
C THR A 493 5.80 24.99 -1.14
N GLY A 494 4.71 25.76 -1.04
CA GLY A 494 3.36 25.20 -1.01
C GLY A 494 3.10 24.34 -2.26
N ALA A 495 2.68 23.10 -2.05
CA ALA A 495 2.39 22.12 -3.09
C ALA A 495 0.98 21.54 -2.90
N ASP A 496 0.49 20.82 -3.90
CA ASP A 496 -0.84 20.20 -3.89
C ASP A 496 -1.97 21.19 -3.54
N TRP A 497 -2.82 20.78 -2.59
CA TRP A 497 -3.93 21.55 -2.03
C TRP A 497 -3.47 22.78 -1.24
N ALA A 498 -2.19 22.88 -0.89
CA ALA A 498 -1.63 24.00 -0.14
C ALA A 498 -0.86 25.00 -1.03
N GLN A 499 -0.82 24.84 -2.36
CA GLN A 499 -0.13 25.77 -3.27
C GLN A 499 -0.66 27.23 -3.18
N SER A 500 -1.97 27.39 -2.95
CA SER A 500 -2.63 28.70 -2.93
C SER A 500 -3.42 28.92 -1.63
N LEU A 501 -3.14 30.02 -0.94
CA LEU A 501 -3.85 30.44 0.28
C LEU A 501 -4.72 31.66 0.00
N ALA A 502 -6.04 31.54 0.13
CA ALA A 502 -6.92 32.71 0.10
C ALA A 502 -6.62 33.66 1.28
N ALA A 503 -7.07 34.91 1.18
CA ALA A 503 -6.93 35.91 2.24
C ALA A 503 -7.51 35.39 3.57
N GLY A 504 -6.69 35.37 4.63
CA GLY A 504 -7.07 34.86 5.95
C GLY A 504 -7.12 33.33 6.09
N GLN A 505 -6.82 32.57 5.03
CA GLN A 505 -6.84 31.10 5.06
C GLN A 505 -5.61 30.56 5.80
N ALA A 506 -5.83 29.49 6.56
CA ALA A 506 -4.80 28.71 7.23
C ALA A 506 -4.83 27.26 6.71
N MET A 507 -3.66 26.66 6.52
CA MET A 507 -3.50 25.28 6.02
C MET A 507 -2.35 24.56 6.72
N THR A 508 -2.53 23.26 7.03
CA THR A 508 -1.56 22.46 7.77
C THR A 508 -0.79 21.49 6.87
N VAL A 509 0.42 21.86 6.50
CA VAL A 509 1.34 21.04 5.70
C VAL A 509 2.33 20.30 6.62
N GLY A 510 3.14 19.39 6.09
CA GLY A 510 4.12 18.74 6.93
C GLY A 510 5.04 17.75 6.23
N PHE A 511 5.89 17.11 7.02
CA PHE A 511 6.89 16.16 6.53
C PHE A 511 7.45 15.28 7.64
N ASN A 512 8.09 14.18 7.24
CA ASN A 512 8.88 13.31 8.13
C ASN A 512 10.38 13.62 8.02
N ALA A 513 11.09 13.51 9.14
CA ALA A 513 12.53 13.69 9.18
C ALA A 513 13.19 12.80 10.23
N LEU A 514 14.44 12.42 9.95
CA LEU A 514 15.32 11.75 10.89
C LEU A 514 15.99 12.77 11.80
N SER A 515 16.01 12.46 13.09
CA SER A 515 16.58 13.34 14.10
C SER A 515 18.11 13.29 14.01
N GLY A 516 18.72 14.38 13.57
CA GLY A 516 20.18 14.57 13.63
C GLY A 516 20.76 14.76 15.04
N GLU A 517 19.90 14.89 16.05
CA GLU A 517 20.26 14.98 17.48
C GLU A 517 19.24 14.23 18.35
N ASP A 518 19.58 14.02 19.63
CA ASP A 518 18.72 13.30 20.56
C ASP A 518 17.57 14.19 21.04
N LEU A 519 16.36 13.91 20.53
CA LEU A 519 15.11 14.61 20.89
C LEU A 519 14.30 13.89 21.99
N SER A 520 14.84 12.84 22.61
CA SER A 520 14.10 11.98 23.56
C SER A 520 13.68 12.66 24.88
N GLY A 521 14.10 13.91 25.10
CA GLY A 521 13.74 14.71 26.27
C GLY A 521 12.42 15.49 26.13
N ASP A 522 11.88 15.61 24.91
CA ASP A 522 10.73 16.46 24.61
C ASP A 522 9.45 15.67 24.34
N SER A 523 8.29 16.29 24.59
CA SER A 523 6.98 15.65 24.38
C SER A 523 6.38 15.89 22.99
N SER A 524 6.88 16.89 22.26
CA SER A 524 6.37 17.31 20.96
C SER A 524 7.37 18.23 20.25
N LEU A 525 7.35 18.25 18.92
CA LEU A 525 8.19 19.14 18.12
C LEU A 525 7.75 20.61 18.26
N THR A 526 8.71 21.53 18.36
CA THR A 526 8.50 23.00 18.27
C THR A 526 9.36 23.59 17.17
N SER A 527 9.13 24.86 16.82
CA SER A 527 9.99 25.57 15.86
C SER A 527 11.45 25.66 16.30
N GLU A 528 11.72 25.84 17.60
CA GLU A 528 13.09 25.87 18.11
C GLU A 528 13.79 24.51 18.01
N LEU A 529 13.05 23.40 18.18
CA LEU A 529 13.59 22.05 18.01
C LEU A 529 13.78 21.71 16.54
N LEU A 530 12.90 22.18 15.66
CA LEU A 530 13.02 21.92 14.24
C LEU A 530 14.26 22.59 13.61
N MET A 531 14.63 23.78 14.09
CA MET A 531 15.66 24.62 13.46
C MET A 531 17.01 24.55 14.16
N ALA A 532 18.08 24.75 13.40
CA ALA A 532 19.43 24.84 13.95
C ALA A 532 19.56 26.06 14.89
N PRO A 533 20.35 25.95 15.99
CA PRO A 533 20.47 27.01 16.97
C PRO A 533 20.91 28.36 16.37
N GLY A 534 20.15 29.42 16.64
CA GLY A 534 20.45 30.78 16.18
C GLY A 534 20.06 31.06 14.74
N THR A 535 19.25 30.19 14.12
CA THR A 535 18.64 30.42 12.81
C THR A 535 17.15 30.76 12.94
N GLU A 536 16.57 31.37 11.92
CA GLU A 536 15.16 31.77 11.89
C GLU A 536 14.51 31.26 10.61
N LEU A 537 13.20 31.06 10.65
CA LEU A 537 12.38 30.77 9.48
C LEU A 537 12.23 32.05 8.65
N ALA A 538 12.67 31.98 7.39
CA ALA A 538 12.57 33.06 6.42
C ALA A 538 11.47 32.75 5.40
N LEU A 539 10.88 33.78 4.80
CA LEU A 539 9.97 33.64 3.67
C LEU A 539 10.73 33.82 2.36
N LEU A 540 10.29 33.11 1.33
CA LEU A 540 10.86 33.13 -0.02
C LEU A 540 10.22 34.19 -0.90
#